data_AF-A0A346PT73-F1
#
_entry.id   AF-A0A346PT73-F1
#
_cell.length_a   1.000
_cell.length_b   1.000
_cell.length_c   1.000
_cell.angle_alpha   90.00
_cell.angle_beta   90.00
_cell.angle_gamma   90.00
#
_symmetry.space_group_name_H-M   'P 1'
#
loop_
_entity.id
_entity.type
_entity.pdbx_description
1 polymer ?
#
loop_
_entity_poly.entity_id
_entity_poly.type
_entity_poly.pdbx_seq_one_letter_code
_entity_poly.pdbx_strand_id
1 'polypeptide(L)'
;MKRLARTIDGTALLGDDEGFVPLAAADLDLETVRDALPRAAAGTLPDPEDATADRLEAEHVRFGPPLERFGKLWGIGLNYEEHAGDLDEQRPEEPASFMKPPSVVTGPGGPIRLPPTDRSERVTAEAELAVVMGRTCRNVDEAAVDDVVAGYLPVIDMTAEDILQRNPRFLTRAKSFDSFLVVGPSIAVPEEPLPLEELSVRTIVDDEVAAENEIRNMLFPPAEIVSFHSGVMTLEPGDLFSTGTPGAEPIEPGDHVRASVERIGSVDAPVVR
;
A
#
# COMPACT_ATOMS: atom_id res chain seq x y z
N MET A 1 10.62 11.80 8.62
CA MET A 1 9.38 11.82 7.78
C MET A 1 8.19 11.62 8.71
N LYS A 2 7.10 12.37 8.56
CA LYS A 2 5.91 12.18 9.39
C LYS A 2 5.23 10.85 9.04
N ARG A 3 4.56 10.25 10.02
CA ARG A 3 3.86 8.98 9.89
C ARG A 3 2.47 9.08 10.50
N LEU A 4 1.46 8.71 9.72
CA LEU A 4 0.10 8.52 10.22
C LEU A 4 -0.15 7.04 10.42
N ALA A 5 -0.52 6.65 11.64
CA ALA A 5 -0.71 5.25 12.00
C ALA A 5 -1.96 5.08 12.87
N ARG A 6 -2.36 3.84 13.08
CA ARG A 6 -3.46 3.50 13.97
C ARG A 6 -3.10 2.23 14.74
N THR A 7 -3.39 2.21 16.03
CA THR A 7 -3.22 1.01 16.85
C THR A 7 -4.30 -0.03 16.53
N ILE A 8 -4.07 -1.27 16.94
CA ILE A 8 -5.04 -2.36 16.74
C ILE A 8 -6.38 -2.13 17.46
N ASP A 9 -6.36 -1.43 18.60
CA ASP A 9 -7.55 -1.02 19.35
C ASP A 9 -8.16 0.30 18.85
N GLY A 10 -7.45 1.02 17.98
CA GLY A 10 -8.02 2.05 17.13
C GLY A 10 -7.69 3.49 17.48
N THR A 11 -6.69 3.71 18.31
CA THR A 11 -6.11 5.03 18.54
C THR A 11 -5.37 5.50 17.29
N ALA A 12 -5.75 6.65 16.74
CA ALA A 12 -5.01 7.32 15.69
C ALA A 12 -3.73 7.94 16.25
N LEU A 13 -2.63 7.81 15.51
CA LEU A 13 -1.30 8.23 15.90
C LEU A 13 -0.68 9.13 14.84
N LEU A 14 0.08 10.12 15.30
CA LEU A 14 1.05 10.86 14.50
C LEU A 14 2.44 10.52 15.02
N GLY A 15 3.40 10.35 14.14
CA GLY A 15 4.77 10.05 14.56
C GLY A 15 5.79 10.37 13.49
N ASP A 16 7.00 9.89 13.72
CA ASP A 16 8.16 10.01 12.85
C ASP A 16 9.12 8.83 13.13
N ASP A 17 10.43 9.04 13.01
CA ASP A 17 11.45 8.02 13.30
C ASP A 17 11.77 7.91 14.81
N GLU A 18 11.34 8.86 15.64
CA GLU A 18 11.54 8.90 17.09
C GLU A 18 10.32 8.37 17.89
N GLY A 19 9.29 7.90 17.21
CA GLY A 19 8.10 7.30 17.83
C GLY A 19 6.80 7.99 17.47
N PHE A 20 5.79 7.79 18.30
CA PHE A 20 4.41 8.19 18.02
C PHE A 20 3.75 8.90 19.21
N VAL A 21 2.80 9.77 18.92
CA VAL A 21 1.89 10.39 19.89
C VAL A 21 0.45 10.15 19.43
N PRO A 22 -0.54 10.14 20.34
CA PRO A 22 -1.94 10.21 19.94
C PRO A 22 -2.17 11.41 19.03
N LEU A 23 -2.82 11.21 17.88
CA LEU A 23 -3.03 12.26 16.88
C LEU A 23 -3.77 13.47 17.47
N ALA A 24 -4.79 13.22 18.30
CA ALA A 24 -5.54 14.25 19.01
C ALA A 24 -4.71 15.05 20.03
N ALA A 25 -3.54 14.54 20.46
CA ALA A 25 -2.63 15.27 21.34
C ALA A 25 -1.80 16.32 20.58
N ALA A 26 -1.67 16.17 19.25
CA ALA A 26 -1.02 17.13 18.36
C ALA A 26 -2.02 18.16 17.81
N ASP A 27 -3.25 17.73 17.50
CA ASP A 27 -4.34 18.63 17.08
C ASP A 27 -5.70 18.02 17.45
N LEU A 28 -6.51 18.75 18.23
CA LEU A 28 -7.81 18.29 18.71
C LEU A 28 -8.85 18.09 17.59
N ASP A 29 -8.64 18.70 16.41
CA ASP A 29 -9.51 18.52 15.25
C ASP A 29 -9.21 17.22 14.48
N LEU A 30 -8.15 16.48 14.87
CA LEU A 30 -7.71 15.24 14.22
C LEU A 30 -7.99 14.01 15.09
N GLU A 31 -9.24 13.53 15.05
CA GLU A 31 -9.68 12.36 15.83
C GLU A 31 -9.28 11.02 15.18
N THR A 32 -9.31 10.95 13.86
CA THR A 32 -8.98 9.75 13.07
C THR A 32 -7.84 10.03 12.08
N VAL A 33 -7.17 8.96 11.61
CA VAL A 33 -6.17 9.12 10.54
C VAL A 33 -6.81 9.68 9.27
N ARG A 34 -8.07 9.34 9.02
CA ARG A 34 -8.84 9.87 7.88
C ARG A 34 -8.99 11.40 7.92
N ASP A 35 -9.15 11.99 9.10
CA ASP A 35 -9.24 13.44 9.27
C ASP A 35 -7.91 14.16 8.97
N ALA A 36 -6.80 13.44 9.16
CA ALA A 36 -5.45 13.95 8.90
C ALA A 36 -5.04 13.89 7.42
N LEU A 37 -5.68 13.05 6.59
CA LEU A 37 -5.28 12.87 5.18
C LEU A 37 -5.30 14.17 4.35
N PRO A 38 -6.33 15.06 4.46
CA PRO A 38 -6.30 16.33 3.74
C PRO A 38 -5.19 17.27 4.22
N ARG A 39 -4.82 17.20 5.50
CA ARG A 39 -3.70 17.98 6.06
C ARG A 39 -2.35 17.45 5.57
N ALA A 40 -2.24 16.12 5.46
CA ALA A 40 -1.07 15.44 4.89
C ALA A 40 -0.82 15.91 3.45
N ALA A 41 -1.82 15.81 2.57
CA ALA A 41 -1.70 16.25 1.18
C ALA A 41 -1.46 17.76 1.02
N ALA A 42 -1.90 18.57 2.00
CA ALA A 42 -1.65 20.01 2.00
C ALA A 42 -0.29 20.41 2.60
N GLY A 43 0.49 19.45 3.13
CA GLY A 43 1.75 19.76 3.84
C GLY A 43 1.54 20.52 5.16
N THR A 44 0.39 20.32 5.82
CA THR A 44 -0.03 21.07 7.02
C THR A 44 -0.31 20.18 8.22
N LEU A 45 0.20 18.94 8.23
CA LEU A 45 0.17 18.13 9.45
C LEU A 45 0.96 18.81 10.57
N PRO A 46 0.44 18.78 11.82
CA PRO A 46 1.21 19.26 12.96
C PRO A 46 2.53 18.48 13.10
N ASP A 47 3.45 19.04 13.87
CA ASP A 47 4.67 18.34 14.25
C ASP A 47 4.37 17.42 15.46
N PRO A 48 4.73 16.13 15.44
CA PRO A 48 4.63 15.28 16.63
C PRO A 48 5.43 15.84 17.83
N GLU A 49 6.48 16.64 17.62
CA GLU A 49 7.21 17.30 18.71
C GLU A 49 6.38 18.34 19.47
N ASP A 50 5.39 18.95 18.82
CA ASP A 50 4.52 19.97 19.41
C ASP A 50 3.36 19.35 20.22
N ALA A 51 3.24 18.02 20.24
CA ALA A 51 2.15 17.33 20.89
C ALA A 51 2.23 17.42 22.43
N THR A 52 1.05 17.43 23.06
CA THR A 52 0.91 17.56 24.52
C THR A 52 1.15 16.26 25.29
N ALA A 53 1.31 15.13 24.61
CA ALA A 53 1.48 13.80 25.19
C ALA A 53 2.93 13.31 25.04
N ASP A 54 3.35 12.43 25.95
CA ASP A 54 4.63 11.75 25.86
C ASP A 54 4.67 10.83 24.63
N ARG A 55 5.87 10.70 24.02
CA ARG A 55 6.10 9.81 22.88
C ARG A 55 6.05 8.34 23.30
N LEU A 56 5.48 7.53 22.41
CA LEU A 56 5.42 6.08 22.44
C LEU A 56 6.49 5.54 21.49
N GLU A 57 7.40 4.72 22.00
CA GLU A 57 8.35 3.99 21.17
C GLU A 57 7.62 3.04 20.22
N ALA A 58 8.02 2.99 18.96
CA ALA A 58 7.36 2.18 17.94
C ALA A 58 7.28 0.69 18.30
N GLU A 59 8.30 0.16 18.99
CA GLU A 59 8.35 -1.24 19.46
C GLU A 59 7.28 -1.59 20.51
N HIS A 60 6.74 -0.58 21.21
CA HIS A 60 5.68 -0.75 22.19
C HIS A 60 4.28 -0.54 21.59
N VAL A 61 4.19 -0.16 20.31
CA VAL A 61 2.93 0.06 19.61
C VAL A 61 2.51 -1.21 18.87
N ARG A 62 1.26 -1.63 19.12
CA ARG A 62 0.61 -2.67 18.32
C ARG A 62 -0.17 -2.03 17.19
N PHE A 63 0.45 -1.94 16.02
CA PHE A 63 -0.17 -1.34 14.84
C PHE A 63 -1.32 -2.20 14.28
N GLY A 64 -2.36 -1.53 13.82
CA GLY A 64 -3.37 -2.09 12.92
C GLY A 64 -3.26 -1.45 11.53
N PRO A 65 -4.25 -1.67 10.64
CA PRO A 65 -4.34 -0.89 9.42
C PRO A 65 -4.39 0.62 9.74
N PRO A 66 -3.68 1.49 9.01
CA PRO A 66 -3.57 2.90 9.35
C PRO A 66 -4.89 3.67 9.12
N LEU A 67 -5.85 3.09 8.41
CA LEU A 67 -7.21 3.63 8.27
C LEU A 67 -8.24 2.66 8.87
N GLU A 68 -9.26 3.21 9.51
CA GLU A 68 -10.42 2.45 10.01
C GLU A 68 -11.11 1.69 8.87
N ARG A 69 -11.13 2.32 7.70
CA ARG A 69 -11.63 1.75 6.46
C ARG A 69 -10.96 2.46 5.28
N PHE A 70 -10.43 1.70 4.33
CA PHE A 70 -9.98 2.22 3.05
C PHE A 70 -11.15 2.51 2.10
N GLY A 71 -10.94 3.45 1.18
CA GLY A 71 -11.85 3.76 0.09
C GLY A 71 -11.77 2.72 -1.03
N LYS A 72 -11.64 3.18 -2.26
CA LYS A 72 -11.37 2.32 -3.43
C LYS A 72 -9.94 1.78 -3.34
N LEU A 73 -9.78 0.49 -3.58
CA LEU A 73 -8.48 -0.16 -3.66
C LEU A 73 -8.22 -0.55 -5.11
N TRP A 74 -7.31 0.17 -5.74
CA TRP A 74 -6.85 -0.11 -7.09
C TRP A 74 -5.51 -0.82 -7.04
N GLY A 75 -5.30 -1.76 -7.96
CA GLY A 75 -3.98 -2.29 -8.26
C GLY A 75 -3.66 -2.15 -9.73
N ILE A 76 -2.37 -2.04 -10.06
CA ILE A 76 -1.85 -1.90 -11.42
C ILE A 76 -1.05 -3.15 -11.78
N GLY A 77 -1.58 -3.93 -12.72
CA GLY A 77 -0.91 -5.13 -13.22
C GLY A 77 0.18 -4.80 -14.24
N LEU A 78 1.17 -5.68 -14.35
CA LEU A 78 2.24 -5.62 -15.36
C LEU A 78 3.02 -4.30 -15.38
N ASN A 79 3.15 -3.62 -14.23
CA ASN A 79 3.72 -2.27 -14.21
C ASN A 79 5.26 -2.22 -14.16
N TYR A 80 5.97 -3.34 -14.23
CA TYR A 80 7.45 -3.36 -14.30
C TYR A 80 7.90 -4.06 -15.58
N GLU A 81 8.93 -3.50 -16.25
CA GLU A 81 9.38 -3.98 -17.56
C GLU A 81 9.77 -5.46 -17.59
N GLU A 82 10.48 -5.96 -16.57
CA GLU A 82 10.93 -7.35 -16.51
C GLU A 82 9.78 -8.32 -16.16
N HIS A 83 8.86 -7.92 -15.29
CA HIS A 83 7.72 -8.76 -14.89
C HIS A 83 6.64 -8.87 -15.99
N ALA A 84 6.51 -7.86 -16.85
CA ALA A 84 5.62 -7.92 -18.01
C ALA A 84 6.08 -8.94 -19.08
N GLY A 85 7.35 -9.33 -19.09
CA GLY A 85 7.90 -10.32 -20.02
C GLY A 85 7.67 -11.77 -19.62
N ASP A 86 7.41 -12.05 -18.33
CA ASP A 86 7.21 -13.41 -17.80
C ASP A 86 5.82 -14.00 -18.14
N LEU A 87 4.87 -13.13 -18.46
CA LEU A 87 3.55 -13.49 -18.94
C LEU A 87 3.55 -13.31 -20.46
N ASP A 88 3.00 -14.27 -21.21
CA ASP A 88 2.77 -14.18 -22.68
C ASP A 88 1.73 -13.08 -23.04
N GLU A 89 1.65 -12.01 -22.25
CA GLU A 89 0.75 -10.88 -22.40
C GLU A 89 1.45 -9.70 -23.08
N GLN A 90 0.72 -9.01 -23.96
CA GLN A 90 1.25 -7.81 -24.61
C GLN A 90 1.36 -6.70 -23.56
N ARG A 91 2.52 -6.03 -23.52
CA ARG A 91 2.77 -4.85 -22.69
C ARG A 91 1.58 -3.88 -22.80
N PRO A 92 0.96 -3.47 -21.68
CA PRO A 92 -0.11 -2.48 -21.72
C PRO A 92 0.38 -1.16 -22.31
N GLU A 93 -0.46 -0.51 -23.12
CA GLU A 93 -0.21 0.86 -23.61
C GLU A 93 -0.71 1.93 -22.63
N GLU A 94 -1.55 1.53 -21.67
CA GLU A 94 -2.14 2.36 -20.62
C GLU A 94 -2.16 1.56 -19.29
N PRO A 95 -2.29 2.21 -18.11
CA PRO A 95 -2.32 1.51 -16.82
C PRO A 95 -3.36 0.40 -16.73
N ALA A 96 -2.92 -0.86 -16.66
CA ALA A 96 -3.79 -2.04 -16.59
C ALA A 96 -4.31 -2.25 -15.17
N SER A 97 -5.46 -1.65 -14.86
CA SER A 97 -5.95 -1.54 -13.49
C SER A 97 -7.08 -2.50 -13.12
N PHE A 98 -7.13 -2.88 -11.85
CA PHE A 98 -8.18 -3.70 -11.25
C PHE A 98 -8.58 -3.19 -9.87
N MET A 99 -9.79 -3.52 -9.43
CA MET A 99 -10.28 -3.18 -8.09
C MET A 99 -10.31 -4.40 -7.17
N LYS A 100 -10.00 -4.15 -5.90
CA LYS A 100 -10.18 -5.07 -4.78
C LYS A 100 -11.21 -4.48 -3.80
N PRO A 101 -12.08 -5.29 -3.16
CA PRO A 101 -12.98 -4.79 -2.14
C PRO A 101 -12.21 -4.49 -0.84
N PRO A 102 -12.61 -3.49 -0.03
CA PRO A 102 -11.94 -3.18 1.24
C PRO A 102 -11.86 -4.32 2.24
N SER A 103 -12.72 -5.35 2.12
CA SER A 103 -12.72 -6.52 3.00
C SER A 103 -11.48 -7.40 2.90
N VAL A 104 -10.67 -7.25 1.85
CA VAL A 104 -9.43 -8.03 1.67
C VAL A 104 -8.29 -7.53 2.56
N VAL A 105 -8.41 -6.31 3.11
CA VAL A 105 -7.34 -5.65 3.84
C VAL A 105 -7.09 -6.38 5.15
N THR A 106 -5.82 -6.72 5.38
CA THR A 106 -5.31 -7.08 6.70
C THR A 106 -4.18 -6.12 7.08
N GLY A 107 -4.09 -5.78 8.36
CA GLY A 107 -3.03 -4.92 8.88
C GLY A 107 -1.72 -5.67 9.10
N PRO A 108 -0.67 -4.95 9.51
CA PRO A 108 0.62 -5.55 9.89
C PRO A 108 0.44 -6.61 10.99
N GLY A 109 1.15 -7.73 10.86
CA GLY A 109 1.08 -8.85 11.81
C GLY A 109 -0.18 -9.73 11.71
N GLY A 110 -1.13 -9.41 10.82
CA GLY A 110 -2.20 -10.32 10.43
C GLY A 110 -1.72 -11.34 9.38
N PRO A 111 -2.14 -12.61 9.43
CA PRO A 111 -1.64 -13.62 8.51
C PRO A 111 -2.22 -13.48 7.10
N ILE A 112 -1.43 -13.84 6.09
CA ILE A 112 -1.90 -14.15 4.74
C ILE A 112 -2.60 -15.50 4.81
N ARG A 113 -3.90 -15.54 4.53
CA ARG A 113 -4.72 -16.76 4.57
C ARG A 113 -4.86 -17.30 3.16
N LEU A 114 -4.13 -18.37 2.87
CA LEU A 114 -4.27 -19.08 1.61
C LEU A 114 -5.69 -19.64 1.49
N PRO A 115 -6.33 -19.56 0.31
CA PRO A 115 -7.64 -20.14 0.10
C PRO A 115 -7.64 -21.65 0.38
N PRO A 116 -8.83 -22.23 0.68
CA PRO A 116 -9.00 -23.68 0.65
C PRO A 116 -8.51 -24.28 -0.68
N THR A 117 -7.93 -25.47 -0.64
CA THR A 117 -7.32 -26.11 -1.82
C THR A 117 -8.32 -26.44 -2.93
N ASP A 118 -9.62 -26.56 -2.63
CA ASP A 118 -10.67 -26.70 -3.64
C ASP A 118 -10.94 -25.38 -4.40
N ARG A 119 -10.37 -24.26 -3.95
CA ARG A 119 -10.49 -22.93 -4.56
C ARG A 119 -9.24 -22.49 -5.29
N SER A 120 -8.07 -22.64 -4.67
CA SER A 120 -6.77 -22.32 -5.26
C SER A 120 -5.68 -23.14 -4.61
N GLU A 121 -4.74 -23.63 -5.42
CA GLU A 121 -3.55 -24.36 -4.96
C GLU A 121 -2.27 -23.54 -5.14
N ARG A 122 -2.32 -22.40 -5.85
CA ARG A 122 -1.17 -21.58 -6.18
C ARG A 122 -1.47 -20.10 -5.97
N VAL A 123 -0.88 -19.54 -4.91
CA VAL A 123 -0.95 -18.12 -4.58
C VAL A 123 0.45 -17.53 -4.64
N THR A 124 0.56 -16.34 -5.21
CA THR A 124 1.79 -15.54 -5.22
C THR A 124 1.64 -14.32 -4.31
N ALA A 125 2.77 -13.87 -3.75
CA ALA A 125 2.92 -12.61 -3.04
C ALA A 125 3.70 -11.60 -3.87
N GLU A 126 3.24 -10.36 -3.84
CA GLU A 126 3.72 -9.26 -4.67
C GLU A 126 3.93 -8.05 -3.76
N ALA A 127 5.19 -7.68 -3.49
CA ALA A 127 5.48 -6.44 -2.76
C ALA A 127 5.26 -5.24 -3.68
N GLU A 128 4.57 -4.22 -3.19
CA GLU A 128 4.29 -3.00 -3.95
C GLU A 128 4.42 -1.74 -3.09
N LEU A 129 4.74 -0.62 -3.75
CA LEU A 129 4.46 0.71 -3.22
C LEU A 129 2.95 0.95 -3.35
N ALA A 130 2.33 1.45 -2.27
CA ALA A 130 0.99 1.98 -2.33
C ALA A 130 0.97 3.50 -2.18
N VAL A 131 0.18 4.18 -3.03
CA VAL A 131 -0.14 5.60 -2.96
C VAL A 131 -1.47 5.77 -2.24
N VAL A 132 -1.53 6.62 -1.21
CA VAL A 132 -2.76 6.92 -0.47
C VAL A 132 -3.23 8.33 -0.79
N MET A 133 -4.47 8.44 -1.26
CA MET A 133 -5.06 9.74 -1.62
C MET A 133 -5.42 10.54 -0.36
N GLY A 134 -5.14 11.84 -0.39
CA GLY A 134 -5.43 12.76 0.72
C GLY A 134 -6.55 13.75 0.47
N ARG A 135 -6.90 13.99 -0.80
CA ARG A 135 -7.93 14.97 -1.18
C ARG A 135 -8.91 14.38 -2.17
N THR A 136 -10.14 14.88 -2.13
CA THR A 136 -11.11 14.62 -3.20
C THR A 136 -10.67 15.36 -4.46
N CYS A 137 -10.46 14.65 -5.56
CA CYS A 137 -9.98 15.24 -6.80
C CYS A 137 -10.51 14.52 -8.05
N ARG A 138 -10.37 15.18 -9.22
CA ARG A 138 -10.73 14.68 -10.55
C ARG A 138 -9.95 15.47 -11.60
N ASN A 139 -9.52 14.82 -12.69
CA ASN A 139 -8.74 15.41 -13.77
C ASN A 139 -7.50 16.16 -13.27
N VAL A 140 -6.72 15.49 -12.42
CA VAL A 140 -5.46 16.01 -11.87
C VAL A 140 -4.35 15.77 -12.88
N ASP A 141 -3.62 16.83 -13.25
CA ASP A 141 -2.41 16.69 -14.06
C ASP A 141 -1.29 16.05 -13.23
N GLU A 142 -0.38 15.29 -13.87
CA GLU A 142 0.73 14.62 -13.18
C GLU A 142 1.55 15.55 -12.28
N ALA A 143 1.80 16.78 -12.74
CA ALA A 143 2.57 17.79 -11.99
C ALA A 143 1.87 18.29 -10.71
N ALA A 144 0.58 17.97 -10.52
CA ALA A 144 -0.21 18.34 -9.35
C ALA A 144 -0.59 17.13 -8.49
N VAL A 145 -0.03 15.95 -8.74
CA VAL A 145 -0.34 14.72 -7.98
C VAL A 145 0.11 14.84 -6.53
N ASP A 146 1.27 15.44 -6.29
CA ASP A 146 1.80 15.63 -4.93
C ASP A 146 0.85 16.46 -4.05
N ASP A 147 0.09 17.39 -4.64
CA ASP A 147 -0.89 18.22 -3.92
C ASP A 147 -2.14 17.46 -3.45
N VAL A 148 -2.35 16.22 -3.93
CA VAL A 148 -3.56 15.41 -3.65
C VAL A 148 -3.27 14.07 -2.99
N VAL A 149 -2.01 13.63 -2.97
CA VAL A 149 -1.54 12.42 -2.29
C VAL A 149 -1.26 12.73 -0.83
N ALA A 150 -1.80 11.93 0.10
CA ALA A 150 -1.49 12.04 1.52
C ALA A 150 -0.12 11.44 1.85
N GLY A 151 0.27 10.38 1.14
CA GLY A 151 1.53 9.69 1.39
C GLY A 151 1.54 8.28 0.83
N TYR A 152 2.45 7.48 1.36
CA TYR A 152 2.79 6.18 0.80
C TYR A 152 2.90 5.10 1.88
N LEU A 153 2.67 3.84 1.53
CA LEU A 153 2.93 2.71 2.43
C LEU A 153 3.32 1.46 1.62
N PRO A 154 4.07 0.51 2.21
CA PRO A 154 4.31 -0.78 1.58
C PRO A 154 3.05 -1.67 1.68
N VAL A 155 2.80 -2.46 0.65
CA VAL A 155 1.77 -3.51 0.68
C VAL A 155 2.30 -4.85 0.18
N ILE A 156 1.64 -5.92 0.59
CA ILE A 156 1.74 -7.24 -0.07
C ILE A 156 0.39 -7.47 -0.77
N ASP A 157 0.40 -7.46 -2.10
CA ASP A 157 -0.73 -7.84 -2.94
C ASP A 157 -0.65 -9.34 -3.26
N MET A 158 -1.72 -10.09 -3.00
CA MET A 158 -1.75 -11.52 -3.29
C MET A 158 -2.60 -11.83 -4.51
N THR A 159 -2.12 -12.79 -5.29
CA THR A 159 -2.82 -13.29 -6.48
C THR A 159 -2.96 -14.81 -6.39
N ALA A 160 -4.19 -15.32 -6.46
CA ALA A 160 -4.43 -16.73 -6.76
C ALA A 160 -4.16 -16.96 -8.25
N GLU A 161 -2.90 -17.25 -8.58
CA GLU A 161 -2.37 -17.29 -9.94
C GLU A 161 -3.08 -18.35 -10.80
N ASP A 162 -3.36 -19.53 -10.22
CA ASP A 162 -4.08 -20.62 -10.90
C ASP A 162 -5.50 -20.24 -11.33
N ILE A 163 -6.17 -19.37 -10.57
CA ILE A 163 -7.47 -18.79 -10.95
C ILE A 163 -7.32 -17.88 -12.15
N LEU A 164 -6.28 -17.06 -12.19
CA LEU A 164 -6.05 -16.08 -13.25
C LEU A 164 -5.67 -16.78 -14.57
N GLN A 165 -4.82 -17.80 -14.51
CA GLN A 165 -4.41 -18.62 -15.65
C GLN A 165 -5.58 -19.33 -16.34
N ARG A 166 -6.65 -19.65 -15.59
CA ARG A 166 -7.87 -20.23 -16.17
C ARG A 166 -8.63 -19.24 -17.06
N ASN A 167 -8.66 -17.97 -16.67
CA ASN A 167 -9.30 -16.91 -17.44
C ASN A 167 -8.86 -15.54 -16.89
N PRO A 168 -8.26 -14.66 -17.71
CA PRO A 168 -7.83 -13.32 -17.26
C PRO A 168 -8.99 -12.45 -16.75
N ARG A 169 -10.24 -12.72 -17.16
CA ARG A 169 -11.44 -12.04 -16.62
C ARG A 169 -11.74 -12.41 -15.16
N PHE A 170 -11.03 -13.36 -14.57
CA PHE A 170 -11.15 -13.72 -13.16
C PHE A 170 -10.21 -12.93 -12.25
N LEU A 171 -9.52 -11.89 -12.75
CA LEU A 171 -8.60 -11.07 -11.97
C LEU A 171 -9.17 -10.56 -10.65
N THR A 172 -10.39 -9.98 -10.65
CA THR A 172 -11.04 -9.56 -9.40
C THR A 172 -11.21 -10.72 -8.41
N ARG A 173 -11.55 -11.94 -8.89
CA ARG A 173 -11.65 -13.11 -8.02
C ARG A 173 -10.28 -13.56 -7.51
N ALA A 174 -9.28 -13.62 -8.39
CA ALA A 174 -7.91 -14.04 -8.03
C ALA A 174 -7.29 -13.15 -6.95
N LYS A 175 -7.58 -11.85 -6.99
CA LYS A 175 -7.01 -10.87 -6.07
C LYS A 175 -7.91 -10.52 -4.87
N SER A 176 -9.07 -11.13 -4.68
CA SER A 176 -10.04 -10.65 -3.66
C SER A 176 -10.46 -11.67 -2.59
N PHE A 177 -9.61 -12.64 -2.27
CA PHE A 177 -9.81 -13.40 -1.03
C PHE A 177 -9.55 -12.51 0.20
N ASP A 178 -10.16 -12.84 1.33
CA ASP A 178 -9.85 -12.17 2.59
C ASP A 178 -8.33 -12.26 2.86
N SER A 179 -7.75 -11.22 3.46
CA SER A 179 -6.31 -11.02 3.65
C SER A 179 -5.47 -10.81 2.39
N PHE A 180 -6.03 -10.77 1.17
CA PHE A 180 -5.25 -10.59 -0.07
C PHE A 180 -4.68 -9.19 -0.30
N LEU A 181 -4.75 -8.30 0.70
CA LEU A 181 -3.92 -7.09 0.73
C LEU A 181 -3.42 -6.87 2.16
N VAL A 182 -2.12 -7.10 2.40
CA VAL A 182 -1.49 -6.70 3.66
C VAL A 182 -1.02 -5.26 3.52
N VAL A 183 -1.51 -4.36 4.37
CA VAL A 183 -1.08 -2.95 4.37
C VAL A 183 -0.08 -2.67 5.48
N GLY A 184 0.91 -1.82 5.19
CA GLY A 184 1.90 -1.40 6.17
C GLY A 184 1.34 -0.64 7.38
N PRO A 185 2.14 -0.55 8.45
CA PRO A 185 1.71 -0.06 9.75
C PRO A 185 1.38 1.43 9.79
N SER A 186 1.90 2.20 8.84
CA SER A 186 1.77 3.64 8.81
C SER A 186 1.83 4.17 7.38
N ILE A 187 1.08 5.24 7.12
CA ILE A 187 1.24 6.07 5.94
C ILE A 187 2.43 7.00 6.18
N ALA A 188 3.46 6.86 5.35
CA ALA A 188 4.62 7.72 5.33
C ALA A 188 4.27 9.03 4.59
N VAL A 189 4.34 10.15 5.30
CA VAL A 189 3.95 11.48 4.80
C VAL A 189 5.21 12.33 4.65
N PRO A 190 5.73 12.47 3.42
CA PRO A 190 6.89 13.32 3.19
C PRO A 190 6.53 14.81 3.27
N GLU A 191 7.45 15.62 3.78
CA GLU A 191 7.28 17.08 3.88
C GLU A 191 7.66 17.80 2.58
N GLU A 192 8.50 17.15 1.77
CA GLU A 192 8.92 17.59 0.44
C GLU A 192 8.74 16.41 -0.53
N PRO A 193 8.50 16.64 -1.83
CA PRO A 193 8.39 15.57 -2.82
C PRO A 193 9.56 14.57 -2.73
N LEU A 194 9.23 13.28 -2.65
CA LEU A 194 10.23 12.21 -2.61
C LEU A 194 10.70 11.89 -4.04
N PRO A 195 12.00 11.63 -4.26
CA PRO A 195 12.49 11.06 -5.51
C PRO A 195 12.11 9.57 -5.57
N LEU A 196 10.81 9.30 -5.78
CA LEU A 196 10.26 7.94 -5.75
C LEU A 196 10.98 7.03 -6.72
N GLU A 197 11.37 7.55 -7.89
CA GLU A 197 12.06 6.82 -8.95
C GLU A 197 13.39 6.16 -8.51
N GLU A 198 14.03 6.69 -7.46
CA GLU A 198 15.27 6.16 -6.90
C GLU A 198 15.05 5.05 -5.87
N LEU A 199 13.80 4.83 -5.42
CA LEU A 199 13.51 3.88 -4.34
C LEU A 199 13.38 2.45 -4.86
N SER A 200 13.90 1.51 -4.08
CA SER A 200 13.72 0.08 -4.31
C SER A 200 12.47 -0.49 -3.64
N VAL A 201 11.85 -1.46 -4.32
CA VAL A 201 10.74 -2.29 -3.82
C VAL A 201 11.21 -3.74 -3.81
N ARG A 202 10.96 -4.47 -2.71
CA ARG A 202 11.43 -5.85 -2.51
C ARG A 202 10.35 -6.75 -1.93
N THR A 203 10.18 -7.92 -2.54
CA THR A 203 9.49 -9.08 -1.96
C THR A 203 10.52 -9.99 -1.31
N ILE A 204 10.34 -10.25 -0.01
CA ILE A 204 11.22 -11.11 0.78
C ILE A 204 10.38 -12.27 1.31
N VAL A 205 10.86 -13.51 1.14
CA VAL A 205 10.24 -14.72 1.68
C VAL A 205 11.28 -15.47 2.50
N ASP A 206 10.99 -15.73 3.77
CA ASP A 206 11.91 -16.43 4.70
C ASP A 206 13.34 -15.88 4.71
N ASP A 207 13.44 -14.55 4.78
CA ASP A 207 14.68 -13.76 4.78
C ASP A 207 15.48 -13.78 3.46
N GLU A 208 14.96 -14.40 2.39
CA GLU A 208 15.53 -14.36 1.04
C GLU A 208 14.79 -13.34 0.15
N VAL A 209 15.56 -12.53 -0.59
CA VAL A 209 14.99 -11.58 -1.57
C VAL A 209 14.53 -12.37 -2.79
N ALA A 210 13.23 -12.58 -2.92
CA ALA A 210 12.61 -13.29 -4.04
C ALA A 210 12.46 -12.40 -5.27
N ALA A 211 12.12 -11.13 -5.07
CA ALA A 211 12.02 -10.15 -6.15
C ALA A 211 12.45 -8.76 -5.67
N GLU A 212 13.14 -8.02 -6.53
CA GLU A 212 13.60 -6.65 -6.25
C GLU A 212 13.64 -5.84 -7.55
N ASN A 213 13.16 -4.60 -7.50
CA ASN A 213 13.33 -3.65 -8.59
C ASN A 213 13.23 -2.19 -8.07
N GLU A 214 13.60 -1.23 -8.90
CA GLU A 214 13.51 0.20 -8.59
C GLU A 214 12.31 0.83 -9.28
N ILE A 215 11.66 1.80 -8.63
CA ILE A 215 10.44 2.44 -9.15
C ILE A 215 10.66 3.10 -10.52
N ARG A 216 11.88 3.58 -10.84
CA ARG A 216 12.21 4.10 -12.19
C ARG A 216 11.98 3.10 -13.33
N ASN A 217 11.91 1.80 -13.04
CA ASN A 217 11.64 0.76 -14.02
C ASN A 217 10.15 0.43 -14.15
N MET A 218 9.27 1.21 -13.49
CA MET A 218 7.84 1.13 -13.72
C MET A 218 7.47 1.61 -15.13
N LEU A 219 6.52 0.94 -15.77
CA LEU A 219 5.93 1.37 -17.03
C LEU A 219 5.18 2.69 -16.88
N PHE A 220 4.39 2.77 -15.81
CA PHE A 220 3.55 3.91 -15.46
C PHE A 220 3.92 4.34 -14.02
N PRO A 221 4.62 5.47 -13.84
CA PRO A 221 5.00 5.93 -12.50
C PRO A 221 3.76 6.32 -11.68
N PRO A 222 3.90 6.41 -10.33
CA PRO A 222 2.78 6.75 -9.44
C PRO A 222 1.99 8.01 -9.84
N ALA A 223 2.66 9.06 -10.32
CA ALA A 223 2.02 10.28 -10.78
C ALA A 223 1.10 10.04 -11.99
N GLU A 224 1.56 9.28 -12.98
CA GLU A 224 0.76 8.92 -14.16
C GLU A 224 -0.45 8.08 -13.76
N ILE A 225 -0.28 7.09 -12.86
CA ILE A 225 -1.37 6.24 -12.36
C ILE A 225 -2.48 7.11 -11.75
N VAL A 226 -2.14 8.02 -10.85
CA VAL A 226 -3.13 8.91 -10.19
C VAL A 226 -3.79 9.83 -11.21
N SER A 227 -3.00 10.48 -12.07
CA SER A 227 -3.47 11.38 -13.13
C SER A 227 -4.50 10.69 -14.03
N PHE A 228 -4.13 9.53 -14.59
CA PHE A 228 -4.97 8.72 -15.46
C PHE A 228 -6.31 8.36 -14.79
N HIS A 229 -6.27 7.79 -13.59
CA HIS A 229 -7.47 7.34 -12.89
C HIS A 229 -8.36 8.50 -12.41
N SER A 230 -7.77 9.65 -12.08
CA SER A 230 -8.52 10.86 -11.75
C SER A 230 -9.30 11.42 -12.95
N GLY A 231 -8.86 11.14 -14.18
CA GLY A 231 -9.59 11.46 -15.42
C GLY A 231 -10.86 10.61 -15.60
N VAL A 232 -10.85 9.39 -15.06
CA VAL A 232 -11.94 8.42 -15.18
C VAL A 232 -12.99 8.60 -14.07
N MET A 233 -12.54 8.78 -12.83
CA MET A 233 -13.41 8.85 -11.65
C MET A 233 -12.93 9.86 -10.62
N THR A 234 -13.83 10.25 -9.72
CA THR A 234 -13.44 11.02 -8.54
C THR A 234 -12.63 10.13 -7.60
N LEU A 235 -11.44 10.61 -7.24
CA LEU A 235 -10.64 10.04 -6.17
C LEU A 235 -11.02 10.73 -4.85
N GLU A 236 -10.96 9.98 -3.76
CA GLU A 236 -11.39 10.41 -2.43
C GLU A 236 -10.29 10.13 -1.40
N PRO A 237 -10.22 10.89 -0.30
CA PRO A 237 -9.26 10.61 0.76
C PRO A 237 -9.36 9.17 1.25
N GLY A 238 -8.23 8.48 1.35
CA GLY A 238 -8.13 7.09 1.76
C GLY A 238 -8.43 6.07 0.66
N ASP A 239 -8.65 6.48 -0.59
CA ASP A 239 -8.41 5.62 -1.74
C ASP A 239 -6.93 5.25 -1.80
N LEU A 240 -6.64 4.06 -2.32
CA LEU A 240 -5.29 3.51 -2.41
C LEU A 240 -5.03 2.94 -3.81
N PHE A 241 -3.84 3.21 -4.34
CA PHE A 241 -3.30 2.56 -5.54
C PHE A 241 -2.10 1.71 -5.17
N SER A 242 -2.20 0.40 -5.35
CA SER A 242 -1.10 -0.55 -5.36
C SER A 242 -0.45 -0.50 -6.75
N THR A 243 0.79 -0.05 -6.84
CA THR A 243 1.36 0.44 -8.11
C THR A 243 2.07 -0.63 -8.94
N GLY A 244 1.86 -1.91 -8.67
CA GLY A 244 2.53 -3.02 -9.33
C GLY A 244 3.79 -3.47 -8.62
N THR A 245 4.28 -4.64 -9.03
CA THR A 245 5.30 -5.40 -8.31
C THR A 245 6.55 -5.69 -9.15
N PRO A 246 7.75 -5.74 -8.52
CA PRO A 246 8.97 -6.27 -9.13
C PRO A 246 8.87 -7.69 -9.66
N GLY A 247 8.04 -8.53 -9.04
CA GLY A 247 7.89 -9.94 -9.38
C GLY A 247 6.96 -10.67 -8.41
N ALA A 248 6.35 -11.74 -8.90
CA ALA A 248 5.40 -12.55 -8.15
C ALA A 248 6.08 -13.82 -7.62
N GLU A 249 6.12 -13.99 -6.30
CA GLU A 249 6.73 -15.16 -5.66
C GLU A 249 5.66 -16.12 -5.13
N PRO A 250 5.65 -17.41 -5.53
CA PRO A 250 4.76 -18.41 -4.96
C PRO A 250 5.00 -18.60 -3.46
N ILE A 251 3.92 -18.75 -2.68
CA ILE A 251 4.00 -18.90 -1.22
C ILE A 251 3.24 -20.13 -0.72
N GLU A 252 3.75 -20.74 0.35
CA GLU A 252 3.24 -21.95 1.00
C GLU A 252 2.86 -21.70 2.48
N PRO A 253 1.99 -22.54 3.07
CA PRO A 253 1.72 -22.44 4.51
C PRO A 253 2.99 -22.65 5.34
N GLY A 254 3.30 -21.69 6.20
CA GLY A 254 4.52 -21.70 7.04
C GLY A 254 5.52 -20.61 6.67
N ASP A 255 5.46 -20.09 5.43
CA ASP A 255 6.33 -19.02 4.97
C ASP A 255 6.09 -17.71 5.72
N HIS A 256 7.09 -16.84 5.70
CA HIS A 256 7.00 -15.48 6.19
C HIS A 256 7.34 -14.48 5.09
N VAL A 257 6.34 -13.68 4.69
CA VAL A 257 6.50 -12.72 3.59
C VAL A 257 6.70 -11.32 4.15
N ARG A 258 7.65 -10.57 3.59
CA ARG A 258 7.84 -9.14 3.85
C ARG A 258 7.88 -8.36 2.55
N ALA A 259 7.06 -7.31 2.46
CA ALA A 259 7.25 -6.23 1.49
C ALA A 259 8.09 -5.13 2.12
N SER A 260 9.12 -4.67 1.41
CA SER A 260 9.96 -3.54 1.80
C SER A 260 9.98 -2.51 0.68
N VAL A 261 9.72 -1.25 1.04
CA VAL A 261 9.87 -0.11 0.15
C VAL A 261 10.85 0.86 0.80
N GLU A 262 11.97 1.09 0.13
CA GLU A 262 13.07 1.91 0.65
C GLU A 262 12.59 3.30 1.10
N ARG A 263 13.06 3.74 2.28
CA ARG A 263 12.67 4.99 2.96
C ARG A 263 11.19 5.13 3.35
N ILE A 264 10.28 4.33 2.80
CA ILE A 264 8.85 4.35 3.13
C ILE A 264 8.57 3.42 4.32
N GLY A 265 9.09 2.20 4.31
CA GLY A 265 8.95 1.23 5.39
C GLY A 265 8.80 -0.20 4.90
N SER A 266 8.38 -1.08 5.82
CA SER A 266 8.09 -2.48 5.48
C SER A 266 6.82 -2.98 6.16
N VAL A 267 6.28 -4.07 5.63
CA VAL A 267 5.20 -4.84 6.25
C VAL A 267 5.48 -6.30 6.08
N ASP A 268 5.22 -7.08 7.12
CA ASP A 268 5.36 -8.53 7.07
C ASP A 268 4.12 -9.25 7.58
N ALA A 269 3.96 -10.47 7.10
CA ALA A 269 2.86 -11.34 7.44
C ALA A 269 3.26 -12.82 7.32
N PRO A 270 2.89 -13.65 8.32
CA PRO A 270 3.03 -15.10 8.19
C PRO A 270 1.96 -15.67 7.25
N VAL A 271 2.30 -16.73 6.54
CA VAL A 271 1.39 -17.43 5.63
C VAL A 271 0.76 -18.62 6.35
N VAL A 272 -0.56 -18.69 6.31
CA VAL A 272 -1.34 -19.76 6.94
C VAL A 272 -2.37 -20.32 5.96
N ARG A 273 -2.86 -21.52 6.25
CA ARG A 273 -4.00 -22.13 5.54
C ARG A 273 -4.94 -22.79 6.54
#